data_AF-I9DU01-F1
#
_entry.id   AF-I9DU01-F1
#
_cell.length_a   1.000
_cell.length_b   1.000
_cell.length_c   1.000
_cell.angle_alpha   90.00
_cell.angle_beta   90.00
_cell.angle_gamma   90.00
#
_symmetry.space_group_name_H-M   'P 1'
#
loop_
_entity.id
_entity.type
_entity.pdbx_description
1 polymer ?
#
loop_
_entity_poly.entity_id
_entity_poly.type
_entity_poly.pdbx_seq_one_letter_code
_entity_poly.pdbx_strand_id
1 'polypeptide(L)' 'MATTSLSLGEHWETFIRKEIATGRYGSASEVVRDALRTLEERKAKLEALRAHLAQGALQAREGQFVEDFSVDQLISD' A
#
# COMPACT_ATOMS: atom_id res chain seq x y z
N MET A 1 2.49 -20.68 -14.84
CA MET A 1 2.28 -20.17 -13.47
C MET A 1 2.82 -21.21 -12.50
N ALA A 2 3.61 -20.81 -11.50
CA ALA A 2 4.05 -21.72 -10.45
C ALA A 2 2.89 -21.90 -9.45
N THR A 3 2.60 -23.14 -9.08
CA THR A 3 1.57 -23.47 -8.08
C THR A 3 2.25 -23.64 -6.73
N THR A 4 1.85 -22.83 -5.76
CA THR A 4 2.33 -22.93 -4.37
C THR A 4 1.20 -23.47 -3.50
N SER A 5 1.46 -24.56 -2.78
CA SER A 5 0.53 -25.08 -1.78
C SER A 5 0.79 -24.36 -0.46
N LEU A 6 -0.26 -23.76 0.13
CA LEU A 6 -0.19 -23.11 1.43
C LEU A 6 -1.25 -23.72 2.36
N SER A 7 -0.87 -23.96 3.60
CA SER A 7 -1.81 -24.27 4.67
C SER A 7 -2.22 -22.98 5.36
N LEU A 8 -3.52 -22.76 5.51
CA LEU A 8 -4.10 -21.57 6.13
C LEU A 8 -4.88 -21.98 7.38
N GLY A 9 -4.98 -21.08 8.36
CA GLY A 9 -5.85 -21.30 9.51
C GLY A 9 -7.34 -21.18 9.14
N GLU A 10 -8.21 -21.79 9.95
CA GLU A 10 -9.67 -21.85 9.77
C GLU A 10 -10.32 -20.49 9.46
N HIS A 11 -9.84 -19.43 10.11
CA HIS A 11 -10.29 -18.06 9.87
C HIS A 11 -10.16 -17.67 8.38
N TRP A 12 -8.99 -17.92 7.78
CA TRP A 12 -8.70 -17.53 6.40
C TRP A 12 -9.42 -18.42 5.40
N GLU A 13 -9.56 -19.72 5.68
CA GLU A 13 -10.38 -20.60 4.85
C GLU A 13 -11.84 -20.16 4.81
N THR A 14 -12.39 -19.77 5.96
CA THR A 14 -13.75 -19.24 6.07
C THR A 14 -13.91 -17.93 5.31
N PHE A 15 -12.94 -17.02 5.46
CA PHE A 15 -12.91 -15.76 4.73
C PHE A 15 -12.89 -15.97 3.21
N ILE A 16 -11.95 -16.77 2.71
CA ILE A 16 -11.82 -17.08 1.27
C ILE A 16 -13.11 -17.70 0.73
N ARG A 17 -13.70 -18.64 1.46
CA ARG A 17 -14.97 -19.27 1.06
C ARG A 17 -16.11 -18.27 0.95
N LYS A 18 -16.22 -17.32 1.90
CA LYS A 18 -17.22 -16.25 1.86
C LYS A 18 -17.01 -15.34 0.65
N GLU A 19 -15.78 -14.91 0.40
CA GLU A 19 -15.46 -14.04 -0.74
C GLU A 19 -15.80 -14.71 -2.08
N ILE A 20 -15.51 -16.01 -2.23
CA ILE A 20 -15.91 -16.79 -3.42
C ILE A 20 -17.44 -16.92 -3.51
N ALA A 21 -18.11 -17.20 -2.38
CA ALA A 21 -19.57 -17.34 -2.35
C ALA A 21 -20.32 -16.06 -2.72
N THR A 22 -19.71 -14.88 -2.54
CA THR A 22 -20.28 -13.61 -3.02
C THR A 22 -20.26 -13.47 -4.55
N GLY A 23 -19.52 -14.33 -5.26
CA GLY A 23 -19.29 -14.24 -6.70
C GLY A 23 -18.20 -13.24 -7.11
N ARG A 24 -17.55 -12.57 -6.16
CA ARG A 24 -16.47 -11.61 -6.43
C ARG A 24 -15.22 -12.27 -7.01
N TYR A 25 -14.92 -13.51 -6.61
CA TYR A 25 -13.75 -14.25 -7.05
C TYR A 25 -14.15 -15.66 -7.49
N GLY A 26 -13.52 -16.18 -8.54
CA GLY A 26 -13.76 -17.52 -9.08
C GLY A 26 -12.93 -18.62 -8.40
N SER A 27 -11.89 -18.26 -7.63
CA SER A 27 -11.07 -19.24 -6.91
C SER A 27 -10.33 -18.67 -5.71
N ALA A 28 -9.87 -19.54 -4.81
CA ALA A 28 -9.02 -19.16 -3.69
C ALA A 28 -7.71 -18.49 -4.15
N SER A 29 -7.14 -18.96 -5.27
CA SER A 29 -5.93 -18.37 -5.84
C SER A 29 -6.13 -16.94 -6.31
N GLU A 30 -7.34 -16.57 -6.77
CA GLU A 30 -7.65 -15.17 -7.11
C GLU A 30 -7.72 -14.28 -5.88
N VAL A 31 -8.41 -14.74 -4.82
CA VAL A 31 -8.46 -14.02 -3.54
C VAL A 31 -7.07 -13.75 -3.00
N VAL A 32 -6.21 -14.78 -2.99
CA VAL A 32 -4.84 -14.67 -2.48
C VAL A 32 -4.00 -13.73 -3.34
N ARG A 33 -4.11 -13.79 -4.68
CA ARG A 33 -3.38 -12.86 -5.57
C ARG A 33 -3.79 -11.42 -5.34
N ASP A 34 -5.09 -11.16 -5.17
CA ASP A 34 -5.59 -9.81 -4.94
C ASP A 34 -5.16 -9.26 -3.58
N ALA A 35 -5.20 -10.11 -2.54
CA ALA A 35 -4.67 -9.77 -1.22
C ALA A 35 -3.17 -9.45 -1.25
N LEU A 36 -2.38 -10.24 -1.98
CA LEU A 36 -0.93 -10.01 -2.14
C LEU A 36 -0.64 -8.72 -2.89
N ARG A 37 -1.39 -8.42 -3.96
CA ARG A 37 -1.26 -7.17 -4.71
C ARG A 37 -1.55 -5.96 -3.80
N THR A 38 -2.63 -6.03 -3.04
CA THR A 38 -3.01 -4.97 -2.10
C THR A 38 -1.92 -4.76 -1.04
N LEU A 39 -1.33 -5.86 -0.54
CA LEU A 39 -0.22 -5.80 0.41
C LEU A 39 1.03 -5.15 -0.19
N GLU A 40 1.37 -5.51 -1.43
CA GLU A 40 2.50 -4.95 -2.17
C GLU A 40 2.32 -3.44 -2.38
N GLU A 41 1.16 -3.00 -2.85
CA GLU A 41 0.84 -1.58 -3.05
C GLU A 41 0.94 -0.79 -1.74
N ARG A 42 0.42 -1.34 -0.64
CA ARG A 42 0.50 -0.70 0.68
C ARG A 42 1.96 -0.57 1.14
N LYS A 43 2.78 -1.61 0.93
CA LYS A 43 4.21 -1.56 1.25
C LYS A 43 4.93 -0.51 0.42
N ALA A 44 4.68 -0.47 -0.89
CA ALA A 44 5.29 0.52 -1.79
C ALA A 44 4.97 1.96 -1.36
N LYS A 45 3.69 2.25 -1.04
CA LYS A 45 3.27 3.56 -0.54
C LYS A 45 3.94 3.93 0.78
N LEU A 46 4.08 2.98 1.70
CA LEU A 46 4.73 3.22 2.99
C LEU A 46 6.24 3.48 2.84
N GLU A 47 6.92 2.74 1.97
CA GLU A 47 8.34 2.96 1.69
C GLU A 47 8.58 4.31 1.01
N ALA A 48 7.74 4.69 0.04
CA ALA A 48 7.81 6.02 -0.58
C ALA A 48 7.61 7.14 0.45
N LEU A 49 6.62 7.00 1.34
CA LEU A 49 6.39 7.97 2.42
C LEU A 49 7.61 8.08 3.33
N ARG A 50 8.19 6.96 3.75
CA ARG A 50 9.40 6.94 4.59
C ARG A 50 10.58 7.64 3.90
N ALA A 51 10.77 7.38 2.61
CA ALA A 51 11.83 8.02 1.82
C ALA A 51 11.64 9.54 1.76
N HIS A 52 10.43 10.02 1.47
CA HIS A 52 10.13 11.46 1.42
C HIS A 52 10.30 12.13 2.79
N LEU A 53 9.86 11.49 3.88
CA LEU A 53 10.07 12.03 5.23
C LEU A 53 11.57 12.08 5.60
N ALA A 54 12.34 11.06 5.24
CA ALA A 54 13.77 11.04 5.48
C ALA A 54 14.49 12.16 4.71
N GLN A 55 14.12 12.38 3.45
CA GLN A 55 14.63 13.48 2.64
C GLN A 55 14.29 14.83 3.26
N GLY A 56 13.02 15.08 3.62
CA GLY A 56 12.61 16.34 4.24
C GLY A 56 13.30 16.59 5.59
N ALA A 57 13.49 15.53 6.40
CA ALA A 57 14.22 15.64 7.65
C ALA A 57 15.71 15.98 7.45
N LEU A 58 16.34 15.48 6.39
CA LEU A 58 17.71 15.84 6.03
C LEU A 58 17.80 17.30 5.61
N GLN A 59 16.92 17.73 4.69
CA GLN A 59 16.85 19.12 4.22
C GLN A 59 16.65 20.10 5.39
N ALA A 60 15.73 19.78 6.31
CA ALA A 60 15.48 20.61 7.49
C ALA A 60 16.70 20.73 8.41
N ARG A 61 17.49 19.64 8.58
CA ARG A 61 18.73 19.67 9.36
C ARG A 61 19.81 20.53 8.71
N GLU A 62 19.82 20.57 7.38
CA GLU A 62 20.74 21.38 6.58
C GLU A 62 20.25 22.83 6.40
N GLY A 63 19.08 23.19 6.95
CA GLY A 63 18.48 24.52 6.80
C GLY A 63 17.88 24.79 5.42
N GLN A 64 17.70 23.76 4.60
CA GLN A 64 17.13 23.86 3.25
C GLN A 64 15.61 23.93 3.33
N PHE A 65 15.08 25.12 3.54
CA PHE A 65 13.65 25.39 3.49
C PHE A 65 13.30 26.17 2.22
N VAL A 66 12.01 26.13 1.85
CA VAL A 66 11.49 27.02 0.81
C VAL A 66 11.41 28.42 1.41
N GLU A 67 12.16 29.36 0.85
CA GLU A 67 12.08 30.77 1.21
C GLU A 67 10.75 31.36 0.73
N ASP A 68 10.23 32.35 1.47
CA ASP A 68 9.02 33.09 1.11
C ASP A 68 7.77 32.23 0.85
N PHE A 69 7.65 31.07 1.52
CA PHE A 69 6.46 30.23 1.39
C PHE A 69 5.18 30.97 1.84
N SER A 70 4.26 31.18 0.91
CA SER A 70 2.92 31.73 1.17
C SER A 70 1.85 30.83 0.57
N VAL A 71 0.90 30.41 1.42
CA VAL A 71 -0.25 29.60 0.99
C VAL A 71 -1.15 30.40 0.05
N ASP A 72 -1.31 31.70 0.28
CA ASP A 72 -2.15 32.56 -0.56
C ASP A 72 -1.55 32.74 -1.97
N GLN A 73 -0.23 32.84 -2.08
CA GLN A 73 0.46 32.88 -3.38
C GLN A 73 0.37 31.54 -4.11
N LEU A 74 0.46 30.42 -3.39
CA LEU A 74 0.39 29.08 -3.99
C LEU A 74 -0.98 28.75 -4.60
N ILE A 75 -2.06 29.31 -4.07
CA ILE A 75 -3.44 29.04 -4.52
C ILE A 75 -3.90 30.01 -5.63
N SER A 76 -3.21 31.14 -5.78
CA SER A 76 -3.57 32.18 -6.75
C SER A 76 -2.88 32.08 -8.11
N ASP A 77 -1.91 31.16 -8.26
CA ASP A 77 -1.33 30.70 -9.54
C ASP A 77 -2.21 29.63 -10.23
#